data_AF-N2BBN8-F1
#
_entry.id   AF-N2BBN8-F1
#
_cell.length_a   1.000
_cell.length_b   1.000
_cell.length_c   1.000
_cell.angle_alpha   90.00
_cell.angle_beta   90.00
_cell.angle_gamma   90.00
#
_symmetry.space_group_name_H-M   'P 1'
#
loop_
_entity.id
_entity.type
_entity.pdbx_description
1 polymer ?
#
loop_
_entity_poly.entity_id
_entity_poly.type
_entity_poly.pdbx_seq_one_letter_code
_entity_poly.pdbx_strand_id
1 'polypeptide(L)'
;MDRIFEKIYREIICNEAEMYEFGRKMENEVSEIMAAYRDKMSEEELERMTERIDDIVSSARQDGFYFGMRFAVRALVWLKYDKWNKKCKIGKNN
;
A
#
# COMPACT_ATOMS: atom_id res chain seq x y z
N MET A 1 0.70 -13.45 2.78
CA MET A 1 -0.42 -12.49 2.88
C MET A 1 -1.72 -13.27 3.00
N ASP A 2 -2.76 -12.76 3.67
CA ASP A 2 -4.08 -13.38 3.56
C ASP A 2 -4.52 -13.33 2.09
N ARG A 3 -4.93 -14.47 1.52
CA ARG A 3 -5.29 -14.59 0.10
C ARG A 3 -6.38 -13.60 -0.31
N ILE A 4 -7.26 -13.20 0.62
CA ILE A 4 -8.34 -12.25 0.35
C ILE A 4 -7.78 -10.84 0.13
N PHE A 5 -6.89 -10.36 1.00
CA PHE A 5 -6.30 -9.02 0.85
C PHE A 5 -5.43 -8.93 -0.38
N GLU A 6 -4.68 -9.99 -0.70
CA GLU A 6 -3.91 -10.03 -1.94
C GLU A 6 -4.82 -9.92 -3.17
N LYS A 7 -5.96 -10.63 -3.18
CA LYS A 7 -6.93 -10.56 -4.28
C LYS A 7 -7.55 -9.17 -4.42
N ILE A 8 -7.97 -8.56 -3.31
CA ILE A 8 -8.53 -7.19 -3.30
C ILE A 8 -7.50 -6.20 -3.83
N TYR A 9 -6.24 -6.30 -3.38
CA TYR A 9 -5.19 -5.41 -3.85
C TYR A 9 -4.97 -5.52 -5.37
N ARG A 10 -4.80 -6.75 -5.88
CA ARG A 10 -4.51 -6.99 -7.30
C ARG A 10 -5.69 -6.65 -8.22
N GLU A 11 -6.91 -7.03 -7.84
CA GLU A 11 -8.07 -6.92 -8.74
C GLU A 11 -8.77 -5.57 -8.65
N ILE A 12 -8.70 -4.91 -7.49
CA ILE A 12 -9.42 -3.67 -7.24
C ILE A 12 -8.43 -2.51 -7.15
N ILE A 13 -7.60 -2.51 -6.10
CA ILE A 13 -6.78 -1.35 -5.74
C ILE A 13 -5.79 -0.99 -6.85
N CYS A 14 -5.04 -1.97 -7.38
CA CYS A 14 -4.05 -1.72 -8.43
C CYS A 14 -4.65 -1.15 -9.74
N ASN A 15 -5.96 -1.32 -9.95
CA ASN A 15 -6.64 -0.86 -11.16
C ASN A 15 -7.35 0.49 -10.97
N GLU A 16 -7.27 1.09 -9.77
CA GLU A 16 -7.82 2.41 -9.53
C GLU A 16 -7.01 3.51 -10.23
N ALA A 17 -7.69 4.53 -10.75
CA ALA A 17 -7.07 5.61 -11.50
C ALA A 17 -5.97 6.33 -10.68
N GLU A 18 -6.18 6.46 -9.38
CA GLU A 18 -5.22 7.06 -8.44
C GLU A 18 -3.92 6.25 -8.36
N MET A 19 -4.01 4.92 -8.43
CA MET A 19 -2.83 4.04 -8.45
C MET A 19 -2.06 4.15 -9.77
N TYR A 20 -2.76 4.38 -10.89
CA TYR A 20 -2.11 4.66 -12.17
C TYR A 20 -1.38 6.00 -12.17
N GLU A 21 -2.00 7.06 -11.62
CA GLU A 21 -1.36 8.37 -11.46
C GLU A 21 -0.15 8.31 -10.53
N PHE A 22 -0.27 7.58 -9.42
CA PHE A 22 0.83 7.32 -8.51
C PHE A 22 1.99 6.59 -9.20
N GLY A 23 1.69 5.53 -9.97
CA GLY A 23 2.70 4.78 -10.73
C GLY A 23 3.48 5.68 -11.69
N ARG A 24 2.77 6.51 -12.46
CA ARG A 24 3.40 7.46 -13.40
C ARG A 24 4.28 8.49 -12.68
N LYS A 25 3.82 9.00 -11.53
CA LYS A 25 4.62 9.94 -10.73
C LYS A 25 5.90 9.27 -10.24
N MET A 26 5.80 8.01 -9.79
CA MET A 26 6.95 7.25 -9.34
C MET A 26 7.95 7.01 -10.48
N GLU A 27 7.48 6.57 -11.65
CA GLU A 27 8.33 6.37 -12.84
C GLU A 27 9.10 7.64 -13.22
N ASN A 28 8.46 8.81 -13.13
CA ASN A 28 9.11 10.10 -13.35
C ASN A 28 10.19 10.38 -12.30
N GLU A 29 9.89 10.20 -11.01
CA GLU A 29 10.86 10.41 -9.93
C GLU A 29 12.07 9.46 -10.06
N VAL A 30 11.83 8.20 -10.39
CA VAL A 30 12.90 7.22 -10.64
C VAL A 30 13.72 7.65 -11.85
N SER A 31 13.08 8.05 -12.95
CA SER A 31 13.78 8.51 -14.15
C SER A 31 14.66 9.73 -13.88
N GLU A 32 14.18 10.70 -13.10
CA GLU A 32 14.93 11.89 -12.68
C GLU A 32 16.16 11.52 -11.82
N ILE A 33 16.00 10.60 -10.87
CA ILE A 33 17.11 10.10 -10.04
C ILE A 33 18.13 9.39 -10.93
N MET A 34 17.69 8.50 -11.82
CA MET A 34 18.56 7.67 -12.65
C MET A 34 19.29 8.49 -13.72
N ALA A 35 18.71 9.60 -14.18
CA ALA A 35 19.37 10.53 -15.09
C ALA A 35 20.70 11.07 -14.52
N ALA A 36 20.79 11.26 -13.19
CA ALA A 36 22.03 11.70 -12.52
C ALA A 36 23.17 10.65 -12.52
N TYR A 37 22.86 9.41 -12.90
CA TYR A 37 23.79 8.28 -12.92
C TYR A 37 24.05 7.75 -14.34
N ARG A 38 23.39 8.30 -15.37
CA ARG A 38 23.50 7.82 -16.76
C ARG A 38 24.94 7.73 -17.28
N ASP A 39 25.79 8.70 -16.93
CA ASP A 39 27.19 8.72 -17.38
C ASP A 39 28.15 7.97 -16.42
N LYS A 40 27.63 7.48 -15.30
CA LYS A 40 28.40 6.83 -14.22
C LYS A 40 28.22 5.32 -14.18
N MET A 41 27.25 4.79 -14.90
CA MET A 41 26.88 3.38 -14.91
C MET A 41 26.68 2.93 -16.36
N SER A 42 26.91 1.64 -16.62
CA SER A 42 26.49 1.05 -17.90
C SER A 42 24.97 1.02 -18.00
N GLU A 43 24.45 0.95 -19.23
CA GLU A 43 23.01 0.86 -19.49
C GLU A 43 22.38 -0.36 -18.77
N GLU A 44 23.08 -1.50 -18.77
CA GLU A 44 22.63 -2.72 -18.09
C GLU A 44 22.62 -2.58 -16.55
N GLU A 45 23.54 -1.81 -15.96
CA GLU A 45 23.50 -1.50 -14.53
C GLU A 45 22.35 -0.54 -14.19
N LEU A 46 22.10 0.45 -15.06
CA LEU A 46 21.02 1.41 -14.90
C LEU A 46 19.65 0.70 -14.96
N GLU A 47 19.46 -0.18 -15.94
CA GLU A 47 18.23 -0.96 -16.10
C GLU A 47 17.97 -1.86 -14.88
N ARG A 48 18.96 -2.66 -14.45
CA ARG A 48 18.84 -3.50 -13.25
C ARG A 48 18.54 -2.71 -11.99
N MET A 49 19.05 -1.49 -11.87
CA MET A 49 18.78 -0.64 -10.73
C MET A 49 17.36 -0.07 -10.77
N THR A 50 16.86 0.30 -11.96
CA THR A 50 15.45 0.71 -12.15
C THR A 50 14.51 -0.44 -11.80
N GLU A 51 14.73 -1.63 -12.34
CA GLU A 51 13.93 -2.83 -12.03
C GLU A 51 13.87 -3.11 -10.52
N ARG A 52 15.01 -3.01 -9.83
CA ARG A 52 15.07 -3.19 -8.38
C ARG A 52 14.27 -2.13 -7.62
N ILE A 53 14.29 -0.88 -8.07
CA ILE A 53 13.49 0.18 -7.44
C ILE A 53 12.00 -0.11 -7.64
N ASP A 54 11.61 -0.52 -8.84
CA ASP A 54 10.22 -0.88 -9.15
C ASP A 54 9.73 -2.05 -8.29
N ASP A 55 10.56 -3.09 -8.10
CA ASP A 55 10.28 -4.22 -7.22
C ASP A 55 10.09 -3.79 -5.76
N ILE A 56 10.97 -2.90 -5.26
CA ILE A 56 10.88 -2.35 -3.90
C ILE A 56 9.59 -1.56 -3.75
N VAL A 57 9.26 -0.69 -4.70
CA VAL A 57 8.03 0.12 -4.67
C VAL A 57 6.79 -0.77 -4.73
N SER A 58 6.79 -1.76 -5.62
CA SER A 58 5.68 -2.72 -5.74
C SER A 58 5.44 -3.46 -4.42
N SER A 59 6.50 -3.97 -3.80
CA SER A 59 6.44 -4.65 -2.51
C SER A 59 5.97 -3.71 -1.39
N ALA A 60 6.53 -2.51 -1.31
CA ALA A 60 6.18 -1.51 -0.30
C ALA A 60 4.70 -1.10 -0.39
N ARG A 61 4.15 -0.96 -1.60
CA ARG A 61 2.71 -0.67 -1.80
C ARG A 61 1.84 -1.80 -1.29
N GLN A 62 2.17 -3.04 -1.65
CA GLN A 62 1.39 -4.21 -1.24
C GLN A 62 1.41 -4.39 0.29
N ASP A 63 2.58 -4.23 0.91
CA ASP A 63 2.73 -4.27 2.37
C ASP A 63 1.99 -3.11 3.04
N GLY A 64 2.11 -1.89 2.51
CA GLY A 64 1.41 -0.70 2.99
C GLY A 64 -0.11 -0.88 3.00
N PHE A 65 -0.67 -1.41 1.91
CA PHE A 65 -2.09 -1.77 1.84
C PHE A 65 -2.46 -2.78 2.92
N TYR A 66 -1.69 -3.87 3.06
CA TYR A 66 -1.95 -4.90 4.05
C TYR A 66 -1.92 -4.37 5.48
N PHE A 67 -0.92 -3.56 5.83
CA PHE A 67 -0.82 -2.91 7.14
C PHE A 67 -2.00 -1.96 7.38
N GLY A 68 -2.36 -1.16 6.39
CA GLY A 68 -3.50 -0.24 6.44
C GLY A 68 -4.82 -0.99 6.70
N MET A 69 -5.08 -2.07 5.96
CA MET A 69 -6.28 -2.89 6.13
C MET A 69 -6.32 -3.56 7.49
N ARG A 70 -5.19 -4.09 7.98
CA ARG A 70 -5.09 -4.67 9.32
C ARG A 70 -5.43 -3.64 10.40
N PHE A 71 -4.98 -2.40 10.24
CA PHE A 71 -5.31 -1.30 11.16
C PHE A 71 -6.80 -0.93 11.08
N ALA A 72 -7.35 -0.77 9.87
CA ALA A 72 -8.75 -0.44 9.66
C ALA A 72 -9.70 -1.47 10.27
N VAL A 73 -9.45 -2.77 10.05
CA VAL A 73 -10.25 -3.85 10.64
C VAL A 73 -10.19 -3.81 12.17
N ARG A 74 -9.00 -3.60 12.75
CA ARG A 74 -8.86 -3.45 14.20
C ARG A 74 -9.65 -2.26 14.75
N ALA A 75 -9.60 -1.12 14.08
CA ALA A 75 -10.35 0.08 14.47
C ALA A 75 -11.86 -0.17 14.43
N LEU A 76 -12.37 -0.82 13.36
CA LEU A 76 -13.79 -1.17 13.23
C LEU A 76 -14.26 -2.13 14.33
N VAL A 77 -13.47 -3.17 14.62
CA VAL A 77 -13.75 -4.10 15.72
C VAL A 77 -13.81 -3.35 17.04
N TRP A 78 -12.82 -2.49 17.32
CA TRP A 78 -12.77 -1.71 18.54
C TRP A 78 -13.99 -0.79 18.69
N LEU A 79 -14.38 -0.07 17.64
CA LEU A 79 -15.57 0.79 17.63
C LEU A 79 -16.87 -0.01 17.89
N LYS A 80 -16.96 -1.24 17.37
CA LYS A 80 -18.10 -2.12 17.61
C LYS A 80 -18.15 -2.59 19.07
N TYR A 81 -17.00 -2.97 19.64
CA TYR A 81 -16.90 -3.35 21.05
C TYR A 81 -17.23 -2.20 22.00
N ASP A 82 -16.74 -0.99 21.72
CA ASP A 82 -17.07 0.20 22.52
C ASP A 82 -18.57 0.52 22.50
N LYS A 83 -19.20 0.49 21.31
CA LYS A 83 -20.66 0.66 21.19
C LYS A 83 -21.45 -0.40 21.94
N TRP A 84 -21.02 -1.66 21.89
CA TRP A 84 -21.68 -2.76 22.62
C TRP A 84 -21.55 -2.59 24.13
N ASN A 85 -20.34 -2.28 24.63
CA ASN A 85 -20.11 -2.01 26.05
C ASN A 85 -20.94 -0.82 26.57
N LYS A 86 -21.08 0.25 25.78
CA LYS A 86 -21.94 1.40 26.13
C LYS A 86 -23.42 1.00 26.21
N LYS A 87 -23.94 0.18 25.28
CA LYS A 87 -25.32 -0.34 25.34
C LYS A 87 -25.56 -1.22 26.57
N CYS A 88 -24.61 -2.11 26.90
CA CYS A 88 -24.74 -2.98 28.07
C CYS A 88 -24.68 -2.23 29.41
N LYS A 89 -24.00 -1.08 29.49
CA LYS A 89 -24.01 -0.22 30.68
C LYS A 89 -25.34 0.52 30.86
N ILE A 90 -25.98 0.94 29.77
CA ILE A 90 -27.30 1.60 29.83
C ILE A 90 -28.40 0.61 30.23
N GLY A 91 -28.34 -0.64 29.76
CA GLY A 91 -29.31 -1.69 30.11
C GLY A 91 -29.19 -2.26 31.53
N LYS A 92 -28.21 -1.83 32.34
CA LYS A 92 -28.05 -2.24 33.75
C LYS A 92 -28.53 -1.20 34.77
N ASN A 93 -28.91 0.00 34.32
CA ASN A 93 -29.36 1.09 35.18
C ASN A 93 -30.88 1.36 35.09
N ASN A 94 -31.65 0.46 34.47
CA ASN A 94 -33.11 0.47 34.45
C ASN A 94 -33.66 -0.78 35.13
#